data_AF-A0A512J8Z7-F1
#
_entry.id   AF-A0A512J8Z7-F1
#
_cell.length_a   1.000
_cell.length_b   1.000
_cell.length_c   1.000
_cell.angle_alpha   90.00
_cell.angle_beta   90.00
_cell.angle_gamma   90.00
#
_symmetry.space_group_name_H-M   'P 1'
#
loop_
_entity.id
_entity.type
_entity.pdbx_description
1 polymer ?
#
loop_
_entity_poly.entity_id
_entity_poly.type
_entity_poly.pdbx_seq_one_letter_code
_entity_poly.pdbx_strand_id
1 'polypeptide(L)'
;MTRIPLGLPEPVQRIFVWCALGCHFVYEAGRWRIEPPASMRFPVGTAPTPIQDRTAHAAVLAGAPVTRAGDLFAADAGRAA
;
A
#
# COMPACT_ATOMS: atom_id res chain seq x y z
N MET A 1 1.85 -13.32 -0.07
CA MET A 1 3.18 -12.97 0.46
C MET A 1 3.89 -12.12 -0.60
N THR A 2 3.98 -10.81 -0.39
CA THR A 2 4.47 -9.86 -1.40
C THR A 2 5.99 -10.01 -1.56
N ARG A 3 6.47 -10.45 -2.73
CA ARG A 3 7.91 -10.49 -3.04
C ARG A 3 8.38 -9.06 -3.29
N ILE A 4 9.43 -8.62 -2.60
CA ILE A 4 10.05 -7.31 -2.80
C ILE A 4 11.05 -7.42 -3.95
N PRO A 5 10.84 -6.77 -5.10
CA PRO A 5 11.76 -6.87 -6.22
C PRO A 5 13.06 -6.14 -5.91
N LEU A 6 14.18 -6.86 -5.94
CA LEU A 6 15.52 -6.28 -5.79
C LEU A 6 15.89 -5.54 -7.09
N GLY A 7 16.38 -4.31 -6.98
CA GLY A 7 16.76 -3.47 -8.13
C GLY A 7 15.78 -2.32 -8.44
N LEU A 8 14.69 -2.19 -7.69
CA LEU A 8 13.81 -1.01 -7.78
C LEU A 8 14.40 0.19 -7.01
N PRO A 9 14.00 1.43 -7.34
CA PRO A 9 14.37 2.60 -6.53
C PRO A 9 13.93 2.42 -5.06
N GLU A 10 14.74 2.90 -4.11
CA GLU A 10 14.44 2.81 -2.67
C GLU A 10 13.01 3.28 -2.31
N PRO A 11 12.48 4.40 -2.86
CA PRO A 11 11.12 4.83 -2.57
C PRO A 11 10.05 3.81 -3.03
N VAL A 12 10.30 3.07 -4.10
CA VAL A 12 9.40 2.03 -4.60
C VAL A 12 9.49 0.80 -3.69
N GLN A 13 10.69 0.39 -3.30
CA GLN A 13 10.88 -0.72 -2.35
C GLN A 13 10.16 -0.47 -1.02
N ARG A 14 10.18 0.77 -0.51
CA ARG A 14 9.44 1.14 0.70
C ARG A 14 7.93 0.93 0.58
N ILE A 15 7.34 1.15 -0.59
CA ILE A 15 5.91 0.86 -0.82
C ILE A 15 5.66 -0.65 -0.68
N PHE A 16 6.51 -1.49 -1.28
CA PHE A 16 6.39 -2.94 -1.15
C PHE A 16 6.55 -3.44 0.28
N VAL A 17 7.44 -2.83 1.07
CA VAL A 17 7.59 -3.14 2.51
C VAL A 17 6.29 -2.87 3.24
N TRP A 18 5.68 -1.70 3.04
CA TRP A 18 4.41 -1.37 3.67
C TRP A 18 3.28 -2.29 3.23
N CYS A 19 3.19 -2.63 1.95
CA CYS A 19 2.24 -3.63 1.46
C CYS A 19 2.48 -5.01 2.09
N ALA A 20 3.74 -5.41 2.31
CA ALA A 20 4.09 -6.66 2.97
C ALA A 20 3.73 -6.67 4.46
N LEU A 21 3.73 -5.50 5.12
CA LEU A 21 3.25 -5.31 6.49
C LEU A 21 1.71 -5.30 6.60
N GLY A 22 1.00 -5.49 5.49
CA GLY A 22 -0.46 -5.54 5.44
C GLY A 22 -1.11 -4.16 5.28
N CYS A 23 -0.34 -3.10 4.99
CA CYS A 23 -0.91 -1.80 4.64
C CYS A 23 -1.40 -1.77 3.19
N HIS A 24 -2.43 -0.97 2.96
CA HIS A 24 -3.12 -0.86 1.69
C HIS A 24 -2.56 0.35 0.93
N PHE A 25 -2.21 0.14 -0.34
CA PHE A 25 -1.77 1.23 -1.20
C PHE A 25 -2.96 1.75 -1.99
N VAL A 26 -3.34 3.01 -1.78
CA VAL A 26 -4.63 3.57 -2.22
C VAL A 26 -4.41 4.86 -3.00
N TYR A 27 -5.22 5.07 -4.03
CA TYR A 27 -5.34 6.34 -4.74
C TYR A 27 -6.71 6.96 -4.44
N GLU A 28 -6.72 8.12 -3.78
CA GLU A 28 -7.95 8.80 -3.39
C GLU A 28 -7.76 10.32 -3.43
N ALA A 29 -8.78 11.05 -3.91
CA ALA A 29 -8.77 12.51 -4.05
C ALA A 29 -7.55 13.05 -4.84
N GLY A 30 -7.11 12.31 -5.86
CA GLY A 30 -5.98 12.69 -6.70
C GLY A 30 -4.61 12.50 -6.06
N ARG A 31 -4.51 11.71 -4.97
CA ARG A 31 -3.26 11.49 -4.23
C ARG A 31 -3.05 10.03 -3.89
N TRP A 32 -1.80 9.60 -3.94
CA TRP A 32 -1.36 8.29 -3.48
C TRP A 32 -1.07 8.30 -1.99
N ARG A 33 -1.57 7.29 -1.27
CA ARG A 33 -1.41 7.11 0.17
C ARG A 33 -1.21 5.63 0.51
N ILE A 34 -0.62 5.39 1.67
CA ILE A 34 -0.57 4.06 2.30
C ILE A 34 -1.42 4.12 3.54
N GLU A 35 -2.40 3.23 3.63
CA GLU A 35 -3.33 3.14 4.74
C GLU A 35 -3.06 1.87 5.56
N PRO A 36 -2.82 1.98 6.86
CA PRO A 36 -2.75 0.80 7.72
C PRO A 36 -4.14 0.14 7.83
N PRO A 37 -4.22 -1.19 7.98
CA PRO A 37 -5.49 -1.85 8.24
C PRO A 37 -5.98 -1.46 9.63
N ALA A 38 -7.31 -1.41 9.83
CA ALA A 38 -7.92 -1.00 11.10
C ALA A 38 -7.48 -1.85 12.32
N SER A 39 -7.01 -3.07 12.07
CA SER A 39 -6.50 -4.00 13.08
C SER A 39 -5.04 -3.75 13.49
N MET A 40 -4.30 -2.86 12.80
CA MET A 40 -2.91 -2.56 13.11
C MET A 40 -2.80 -1.62 14.32
N ARG A 41 -2.42 -2.17 15.48
CA ARG A 41 -2.34 -1.43 16.77
C ARG A 41 -1.19 -0.41 16.86
N PHE A 42 -0.19 -0.52 16.01
CA PHE A 42 0.95 0.40 15.97
C PHE A 42 1.37 0.62 14.52
N PRO A 43 1.36 1.86 14.00
CA PRO A 43 2.02 2.13 12.74
C PRO A 43 3.53 1.97 12.98
N VAL A 44 4.14 1.00 12.32
CA VAL A 44 5.60 0.76 12.37
C VAL A 44 6.30 1.87 11.59
N GLY A 45 6.31 3.09 12.15
CA GLY A 45 6.80 4.30 11.51
C GLY A 45 5.72 5.10 10.76
N THR A 46 6.07 6.31 10.36
CA THR A 46 5.21 7.14 9.50
C THR A 46 5.21 6.58 8.08
N ALA A 47 4.03 6.21 7.59
CA ALA A 47 3.86 5.89 6.18
C ALA A 47 4.35 7.08 5.33
N PRO A 48 5.06 6.83 4.21
CA PRO A 48 5.60 7.90 3.39
C PRO A 48 4.45 8.75 2.87
N THR A 49 4.42 10.01 3.30
CA THR A 49 3.48 11.01 2.82
C THR A 49 4.25 12.30 2.53
N PRO A 50 4.12 12.89 1.32
CA PRO A 50 3.38 12.44 0.14
C PRO A 50 4.16 11.45 -0.76
N ILE A 51 3.47 10.46 -1.34
CA ILE A 51 4.02 9.56 -2.37
C ILE A 51 3.93 10.28 -3.72
N GLN A 52 5.07 10.45 -4.39
CA GLN A 52 5.11 11.07 -5.72
C GLN A 52 4.49 10.14 -6.78
N ASP A 53 3.74 10.70 -7.74
CA ASP A 53 3.07 9.94 -8.80
C ASP A 53 4.03 9.04 -9.58
N ARG A 54 5.24 9.52 -9.90
CA ARG A 54 6.26 8.71 -10.57
C ARG A 54 6.63 7.45 -9.77
N THR A 55 6.70 7.55 -8.45
CA THR A 55 7.04 6.46 -7.54
C THR A 55 5.87 5.49 -7.43
N ALA A 56 4.66 6.03 -7.31
CA ALA A 56 3.44 5.25 -7.29
C ALA A 56 3.26 4.43 -8.57
N HIS A 57 3.39 5.07 -9.73
CA HIS A 57 3.30 4.41 -11.03
C HIS A 57 4.37 3.32 -11.17
N ALA A 58 5.61 3.59 -10.77
CA ALA A 58 6.66 2.58 -10.78
C ALA A 58 6.34 1.39 -9.86
N ALA A 59 5.75 1.62 -8.69
CA ALA A 59 5.30 0.55 -7.79
C ALA A 59 4.17 -0.28 -8.40
N VAL A 60 3.17 0.37 -9.01
CA VAL A 60 2.06 -0.32 -9.70
C VAL A 60 2.59 -1.17 -10.86
N LEU A 61 3.46 -0.62 -11.70
CA LEU A 61 4.09 -1.36 -12.80
C LEU A 61 4.95 -2.54 -12.32
N ALA A 62 5.56 -2.40 -11.13
CA ALA A 62 6.29 -3.48 -10.49
C ALA A 62 5.39 -4.51 -9.77
N GLY A 63 4.07 -4.34 -9.79
CA GLY A 63 3.10 -5.28 -9.24
C GLY A 63 2.65 -5.01 -7.80
N ALA A 64 2.81 -3.78 -7.29
CA ALA A 64 2.25 -3.41 -5.99
C ALA A 64 0.71 -3.49 -6.02
N PRO A 65 0.07 -4.15 -5.03
CA PRO A 65 -1.38 -4.26 -4.98
C PRO A 65 -1.99 -2.90 -4.64
N VAL A 66 -2.89 -2.41 -5.51
CA VAL A 66 -3.64 -1.17 -5.29
C VAL A 66 -5.05 -1.51 -4.85
N THR A 67 -5.47 -0.97 -3.71
CA THR A 67 -6.85 -1.08 -3.21
C THR A 67 -7.60 0.19 -3.60
N ARG A 68 -8.83 0.09 -4.11
CA ARG A 68 -9.71 1.25 -4.24
C ARG A 68 -10.23 1.62 -2.86
N ALA A 69 -10.33 2.92 -2.55
CA ALA A 69 -10.85 3.40 -1.27
C ALA A 69 -12.26 2.84 -0.94
N GLY A 70 -13.08 2.53 -1.96
CA GLY A 70 -14.39 1.89 -1.78
C GLY A 70 -14.36 0.40 -1.43
N ASP A 71 -13.25 -0.30 -1.67
CA ASP A 71 -13.08 -1.73 -1.39
C ASP A 71 -12.52 -2.00 0.01
N LEU A 72 -12.22 -0.95 0.79
CA LEU A 72 -11.71 -1.07 2.16
C LEU A 72 -12.68 -1.82 3.09
N PHE A 73 -13.98 -1.81 2.77
CA PHE A 73 -15.01 -2.60 3.47
C PHE A 73 -15.22 -4.01 2.90
N ALA A 74 -14.73 -4.31 1.69
CA ALA A 74 -14.87 -5.64 1.09
C ALA A 74 -13.88 -6.65 1.69
N ALA A 75 -12.72 -6.17 2.18
CA ALA A 75 -11.72 -7.02 2.83
C ALA A 75 -12.19 -7.60 4.18
N ASP A 76 -13.14 -6.94 4.87
CA ASP A 76 -13.74 -7.44 6.11
C ASP A 76 -14.95 -8.36 5.87
N ALA A 77 -15.59 -8.28 4.70
CA ALA A 77 -16.76 -9.11 4.38
C ALA A 77 -16.43 -10.60 4.16
N GLY A 78 -15.16 -10.93 3.89
CA GLY A 78 -14.71 -12.31 3.67
C GLY A 78 -14.38 -13.09 4.95
N ARG A 79 -14.44 -12.48 6.14
CA ARG A 79 -14.11 -13.13 7.42
C ARG A 79 -15.33 -13.41 8.31
N ALA A 80 -16.54 -13.11 7.82
CA ALA A 80 -17.80 -13.31 8.53
C ALA A 80 -18.71 -14.36 7.85
N ALA A 81 -18.13 -15.37 7.19
CA ALA A 81 -18.85 -16.52 6.63
C ALA A 81 -18.32 -17.83 7.23
#